data_AF-A0A382UVT0-F1
#
_entry.id   AF-A0A382UVT0-F1
#
_cell.length_a   1.000
_cell.length_b   1.000
_cell.length_c   1.000
_cell.angle_alpha   90.00
_cell.angle_beta   90.00
_cell.angle_gamma   90.00
#
_symmetry.space_group_name_H-M   'P 1'
#
loop_
_entity.id
_entity.type
_entity.pdbx_description
1 polymer ?
#
loop_
_entity_poly.entity_id
_entity_poly.type
_entity_poly.pdbx_seq_one_letter_code
_entity_poly.pdbx_strand_id
1 'polypeptide(L)' 'MSHKYNISLVTGDGIGPEISESALNVLEAINDNFSLPLEIKKLEAG' A
#
# COMPACT_ATOMS: atom_id res chain seq x y z
N MET A 1 10.22 6.67 19.45
CA MET A 1 10.19 5.50 18.56
C MET A 1 9.29 5.84 17.40
N SER A 2 9.83 5.89 16.17
CA SER A 2 8.99 5.96 14.98
C SER A 2 8.33 4.59 14.81
N HIS A 3 7.00 4.54 14.85
CA HIS A 3 6.26 3.31 14.56
C HIS A 3 6.09 3.20 13.06
N LYS A 4 6.71 2.18 12.47
CA LYS A 4 6.54 1.82 11.06
C LYS A 4 5.28 0.96 10.93
N TYR A 5 4.39 1.32 10.02
CA TYR A 5 3.16 0.58 9.77
C TYR A 5 3.35 -0.36 8.58
N ASN A 6 3.18 -1.66 8.82
CA ASN A 6 3.33 -2.67 7.78
C ASN A 6 1.96 -2.97 7.15
N ILE A 7 1.88 -2.87 5.83
CA ILE A 7 0.66 -3.08 5.03
C ILE A 7 0.94 -4.21 4.05
N SER A 8 0.11 -5.26 4.11
CA SER A 8 0.06 -6.27 3.05
C SER A 8 -1.06 -5.92 2.09
N LEU A 9 -0.70 -5.52 0.87
CA LEU A 9 -1.64 -5.14 -0.18
C LEU A 9 -1.96 -6.37 -1.03
N VAL A 10 -3.14 -6.93 -0.82
CA VAL A 10 -3.66 -8.06 -1.59
C VAL A 10 -4.50 -7.51 -2.73
N THR A 11 -4.07 -7.73 -3.98
CA THR A 11 -4.72 -7.10 -5.15
C THR A 11 -6.04 -7.77 -5.54
N GLY A 12 -6.21 -9.05 -5.24
CA GLY A 12 -7.38 -9.83 -5.64
C GLY A 12 -7.55 -9.92 -7.16
N ASP A 13 -8.78 -10.25 -7.59
CA ASP A 13 -9.15 -10.49 -8.98
C ASP A 13 -9.99 -9.36 -9.60
N GLY A 14 -10.23 -9.46 -10.91
CA GLY A 14 -11.07 -8.51 -11.66
C GLY A 14 -10.44 -7.12 -11.74
N ILE A 15 -11.15 -6.11 -11.25
CA ILE A 15 -10.66 -4.71 -11.18
C ILE A 15 -9.78 -4.44 -9.95
N GLY A 16 -9.61 -5.43 -9.06
CA GLY A 16 -8.83 -5.30 -7.83
C GLY A 16 -7.41 -4.79 -8.05
N PRO A 17 -6.63 -5.33 -9.01
CA PRO A 17 -5.28 -4.83 -9.31
C PRO A 17 -5.23 -3.35 -9.71
N GLU A 18 -6.15 -2.89 -10.57
CA GLU A 18 -6.19 -1.50 -11.06
C GLU A 18 -6.51 -0.50 -9.93
N ILE A 19 -7.47 -0.85 -9.07
CA ILE A 19 -7.82 -0.02 -7.91
C ILE A 19 -6.68 -0.03 -6.88
N SER A 20 -6.06 -1.18 -6.66
CA SER A 20 -4.95 -1.34 -5.73
C SER A 20 -3.73 -0.52 -6.13
N GLU A 21 -3.46 -0.38 -7.42
CA GLU A 21 -2.40 0.48 -7.94
C GLU A 21 -2.68 1.96 -7.65
N SER A 22 -3.92 2.41 -7.86
CA SER A 22 -4.32 3.78 -7.50
C SER A 22 -4.18 4.05 -5.99
N ALA A 23 -4.57 3.09 -5.15
CA ALA A 23 -4.43 3.19 -3.70
C ALA A 23 -2.96 3.23 -3.27
N LEU A 24 -2.09 2.44 -3.89
CA LEU A 24 -0.66 2.44 -3.63
C LEU A 24 -0.05 3.82 -3.89
N ASN A 25 -0.36 4.45 -5.02
CA ASN A 25 0.17 5.77 -5.36
C ASN A 25 -0.16 6.82 -4.30
N VAL A 26 -1.38 6.76 -3.73
CA VAL A 26 -1.78 7.65 -2.63
C VAL A 26 -1.02 7.33 -1.35
N LEU A 27 -0.83 6.05 -1.02
CA LEU A 27 -0.09 5.63 0.17
C LEU A 27 1.40 6.00 0.09
N GLU A 28 2.01 5.88 -1.08
CA GLU A 28 3.39 6.32 -1.34
C GLU A 28 3.52 7.84 -1.18
N ALA A 29 2.57 8.61 -1.75
CA ALA A 29 2.53 10.06 -1.55
C ALA A 29 2.39 10.44 -0.06
N ILE A 30 1.60 9.69 0.72
CA ILE A 30 1.48 9.90 2.17
C ILE A 30 2.81 9.60 2.86
N ASN A 31 3.46 8.48 2.54
CA ASN A 31 4.73 8.08 3.13
C ASN A 31 5.85 9.12 2.87
N ASP A 32 5.85 9.74 1.69
CA ASP A 32 6.89 10.68 1.29
C ASP A 32 6.68 12.09 1.85
N ASN A 33 5.42 12.51 2.02
CA ASN A 33 5.09 13.88 2.41
C ASN A 33 4.76 14.04 3.90
N PHE A 34 4.48 12.95 4.60
CA PHE A 34 4.12 12.96 6.02
C PHE A 34 5.10 12.13 6.83
N SER A 35 5.27 12.44 8.12
CA SER A 35 6.08 11.65 9.05
C SER A 35 5.39 10.34 9.46
N LEU A 36 4.83 9.61 8.50
CA LEU A 36 4.11 8.36 8.66
C LEU A 36 4.80 7.26 7.83
N PRO A 37 5.82 6.59 8.38
CA PRO A 37 6.57 5.58 7.63
C PRO A 37 5.73 4.32 7.42
N LEU A 38 5.47 4.01 6.15
CA LEU A 38 4.71 2.85 5.70
C LEU A 38 5.66 1.83 5.06
N GLU A 39 5.44 0.54 5.31
CA GLU A 39 6.06 -0.56 4.55
C GLU A 39 4.96 -1.33 3.84
N ILE A 40 4.88 -1.20 2.52
CA ILE A 40 3.82 -1.80 1.72
C ILE A 40 4.39 -2.99 0.95
N LYS A 41 3.80 -4.16 1.16
CA LYS A 41 4.16 -5.39 0.44
C LYS A 41 2.98 -5.86 -0.39
N LYS A 42 3.13 -5.89 -1.71
CA LYS A 42 2.15 -6.51 -2.61
C LYS A 42 2.17 -8.02 -2.43
N LEU A 43 1.00 -8.62 -2.35
CA LEU A 43 0.79 -10.06 -2.28
C LEU A 43 -0.26 -10.45 -3.31
N GLU A 44 -0.05 -11.59 -3.96
CA GLU A 44 -1.09 -12.25 -4.72
C GLU A 44 -2.00 -13.02 -3.75
N ALA A 45 -3.31 -13.03 -4.03
CA ALA A 45 -4.25 -13.92 -3.36
C ALA A 45 -4.96 -14.77 -4.39
N GLY A 46 -5.17 -16.05 -4.03
CA GLY A 46 -5.64 -17.09 -4.93
C GLY A 46 -4.87 -18.38 -4.67
#